data_AF-A0A8J3ENK0-F1
#
_entry.id   AF-A0A8J3ENK0-F1
#
_cell.length_a   1.000
_cell.length_b   1.000
_cell.length_c   1.000
_cell.angle_alpha   90.00
_cell.angle_beta   90.00
_cell.angle_gamma   90.00
#
_symmetry.space_group_name_H-M   'P 1'
#
loop_
_entity.id
_entity.type
_entity.pdbx_description
1 polymer ?
#
loop_
_entity_poly.entity_id
_entity_poly.type
_entity_poly.pdbx_seq_one_letter_code
_entity_poly.pdbx_strand_id
1 'polypeptide(L)'
;MKTVNGFMSNAKEMIKNPLGIIALFISLIYAIASLVLTVSTSALSKNQNWVLVLFIVLFPLIVLSAFIYLVVYHHQKLYGPSDFRDENNFFRQLSTSEQREKRQEEVMNLLKVENEEKDAGDNDSMQEVKANNGDEDKANNNGESVLSFIHDNAENIISNLSNLGLLTEESVLRLLESELGVTVRRQMALDLGSQTISFDGMAFKNNKIIGIEIKLFKSGRINMSKVLDISNLVEKILQSKRDIKKFKFIFAFVSVKPFINKAQIEKAINDKLKTYADVDIRFYNLEDLGIFVNNNLVEALD
;
A
#
# COMPACT_ATOMS: atom_id res chain seq x y z
N MET A 1 44.24 2.32 26.38
CA MET A 1 43.03 1.52 26.05
C MET A 1 41.89 2.31 25.41
N LYS A 2 41.61 3.58 25.78
CA LYS A 2 40.50 4.36 25.16
C LYS A 2 40.64 4.60 23.64
N THR A 3 41.86 4.73 23.12
CA THR A 3 42.13 5.06 21.70
C THR A 3 41.84 3.90 20.73
N VAL A 4 42.12 2.65 21.14
CA VAL A 4 41.92 1.46 20.30
C VAL A 4 40.43 1.15 20.14
N ASN A 5 39.64 1.36 21.20
CA ASN A 5 38.19 1.16 21.15
C ASN A 5 37.50 2.18 20.25
N GLY A 6 37.96 3.43 20.22
CA GLY A 6 37.46 4.46 19.31
C GLY A 6 37.74 4.14 17.83
N PHE A 7 38.95 3.66 17.53
CA PHE A 7 39.30 3.21 16.18
C PHE A 7 38.45 2.01 15.72
N MET A 8 38.27 1.01 16.59
CA MET A 8 37.46 -0.18 16.29
C MET A 8 35.99 0.15 16.04
N SER A 9 35.44 1.13 16.77
CA SER A 9 34.08 1.64 16.57
C SER A 9 33.92 2.32 15.21
N ASN A 10 34.84 3.23 14.85
CA ASN A 10 34.79 3.94 13.58
C ASN A 10 35.00 3.01 12.38
N ALA A 11 35.88 2.02 12.49
CA ALA A 11 36.06 0.98 11.48
C ALA A 11 34.78 0.15 11.27
N LYS A 12 34.07 -0.17 12.35
CA LYS A 12 32.79 -0.89 12.29
C LYS A 12 31.69 -0.09 11.60
N GLU A 13 31.73 1.24 11.67
CA GLU A 13 30.81 2.13 10.95
C GLU A 13 31.18 2.23 9.46
N MET A 14 32.46 2.29 9.12
CA MET A 14 32.92 2.34 7.72
C MET A 14 32.61 1.05 6.93
N ILE A 15 32.60 -0.12 7.58
CA ILE A 15 32.26 -1.40 6.93
C ILE A 15 30.78 -1.47 6.50
N LYS A 16 29.90 -0.63 7.07
CA LYS A 16 28.47 -0.63 6.73
C LYS A 16 28.12 0.12 5.44
N ASN A 17 29.06 0.88 4.89
CA ASN A 17 28.85 1.64 3.65
C ASN A 17 29.82 1.12 2.58
N PRO A 18 29.35 0.82 1.35
CA PRO A 18 30.22 0.43 0.24
C PRO A 18 31.42 1.38 0.03
N LEU A 19 31.22 2.69 0.22
CA LEU A 19 32.27 3.70 0.12
C LEU A 19 33.32 3.56 1.25
N GLY A 20 32.88 3.21 2.46
CA GLY A 20 33.76 3.01 3.61
C GLY A 20 34.55 1.70 3.54
N ILE A 21 33.98 0.64 2.96
CA ILE A 21 34.70 -0.60 2.66
C ILE A 21 35.87 -0.30 1.70
N ILE A 22 35.63 0.47 0.63
CA ILE A 22 36.67 0.85 -0.34
C ILE A 22 37.79 1.65 0.33
N ALA A 23 37.44 2.64 1.16
CA ALA A 23 38.42 3.45 1.89
C ALA A 23 39.28 2.60 2.85
N LEU A 24 38.68 1.62 3.53
CA LEU A 24 39.40 0.70 4.43
C LEU A 24 40.36 -0.20 3.65
N PHE A 25 39.92 -0.76 2.52
CA PHE A 25 40.76 -1.60 1.66
C PHE A 25 41.97 -0.84 1.10
N ILE A 26 41.78 0.39 0.62
CA ILE A 26 42.88 1.22 0.11
C ILE A 26 43.90 1.50 1.22
N SER A 27 43.43 1.90 2.41
CA SER A 27 44.31 2.15 3.57
C SER A 27 45.12 0.91 3.99
N LEU A 28 44.47 -0.25 4.04
CA LEU A 28 45.11 -1.52 4.40
C LEU A 28 46.19 -1.92 3.37
N ILE A 29 45.89 -1.75 2.09
CA ILE A 29 46.83 -2.04 1.00
C ILE A 29 48.06 -1.14 1.11
N TYR A 30 47.88 0.17 1.32
CA TYR A 30 49.00 1.10 1.48
C TYR A 30 49.85 0.77 2.71
N ALA A 31 49.22 0.38 3.82
CA ALA A 31 49.95 -0.03 5.02
C ALA A 31 50.81 -1.28 4.77
N ILE A 32 50.25 -2.31 4.11
CA ILE A 32 50.99 -3.53 3.77
C ILE A 32 52.08 -3.24 2.73
N ALA A 33 51.80 -2.40 1.72
CA ALA A 33 52.78 -1.97 0.72
C ALA A 33 53.97 -1.26 1.36
N SER A 34 53.72 -0.32 2.26
CA SER A 34 54.77 0.40 3.00
C SER A 34 55.59 -0.55 3.88
N LEU A 35 54.93 -1.50 4.56
CA LEU A 35 55.59 -2.48 5.41
C LEU A 35 56.48 -3.41 4.59
N VAL A 36 55.94 -4.00 3.52
CA VAL A 36 56.67 -4.90 2.63
C VAL A 36 57.85 -4.19 1.98
N LEU A 37 57.67 -2.94 1.52
CA LEU A 37 58.76 -2.14 0.95
C LEU A 37 59.88 -1.92 1.98
N THR A 38 59.53 -1.51 3.20
CA THR A 38 60.49 -1.25 4.29
C THR A 38 61.28 -2.49 4.69
N VAL A 39 60.66 -3.66 4.70
CA VAL A 39 61.33 -4.93 5.03
C VAL A 39 62.19 -5.43 3.86
N SER A 40 61.79 -5.13 2.63
CA SER A 40 62.41 -5.65 1.40
C SER A 40 63.65 -4.86 0.95
N THR A 41 63.83 -3.60 1.39
CA THR A 41 64.94 -2.74 0.96
C THR A 41 66.32 -3.32 1.24
N SER A 42 66.45 -4.22 2.23
CA SER A 42 67.74 -4.74 2.70
C SER A 42 68.03 -6.18 2.25
N ALA A 43 67.10 -6.87 1.59
CA ALA A 43 67.16 -8.32 1.40
C ALA A 43 67.02 -8.81 -0.06
N LEU A 44 66.63 -7.94 -1.01
CA LEU A 44 66.27 -8.36 -2.38
C LEU A 44 67.18 -7.76 -3.45
N SER A 45 67.46 -8.55 -4.49
CA SER A 45 68.18 -8.09 -5.68
C SER A 45 67.34 -7.09 -6.50
N LYS A 46 68.01 -6.25 -7.31
CA LYS A 46 67.38 -5.17 -8.09
C LYS A 46 66.22 -5.65 -8.97
N ASN A 47 66.33 -6.86 -9.55
CA ASN A 47 65.28 -7.44 -10.39
C ASN A 47 64.07 -7.93 -9.59
N GLN A 48 64.29 -8.49 -8.39
CA GLN A 48 63.21 -8.95 -7.51
C GLN A 48 62.40 -7.78 -6.95
N ASN A 49 63.06 -6.65 -6.64
CA ASN A 49 62.39 -5.42 -6.20
C ASN A 49 61.43 -4.88 -7.26
N TRP A 50 61.81 -4.96 -8.54
CA TRP A 50 60.94 -4.47 -9.62
C TRP A 50 59.67 -5.29 -9.75
N VAL A 51 59.77 -6.63 -9.67
CA VAL A 51 58.61 -7.53 -9.70
C VAL A 51 57.71 -7.31 -8.48
N LEU A 52 58.30 -7.10 -7.31
CA LEU A 52 57.57 -6.83 -6.07
C LEU A 52 56.83 -5.49 -6.11
N VAL A 53 57.47 -4.41 -6.59
CA VAL A 53 56.83 -3.11 -6.77
C VAL A 53 55.68 -3.21 -7.78
N LEU A 54 55.87 -3.93 -8.89
CA LEU A 54 54.83 -4.15 -9.88
C LEU A 54 53.63 -4.89 -9.27
N PHE A 55 53.87 -5.93 -8.46
CA PHE A 55 52.81 -6.65 -7.76
C PHE A 55 52.06 -5.74 -6.77
N ILE A 56 52.79 -4.97 -5.96
CA ILE A 56 52.22 -4.06 -4.95
C ILE A 56 51.33 -2.98 -5.57
N VAL A 57 51.67 -2.47 -6.77
CA VAL A 57 50.88 -1.44 -7.45
C VAL A 57 49.72 -2.05 -8.24
N LEU A 58 49.95 -3.15 -8.95
CA LEU A 58 48.97 -3.73 -9.88
C LEU A 58 47.89 -4.55 -9.17
N PHE A 59 48.26 -5.32 -8.15
CA PHE A 59 47.33 -6.19 -7.43
C PHE A 59 46.15 -5.43 -6.80
N PRO A 60 46.36 -4.30 -6.10
CA PRO A 60 45.26 -3.46 -5.60
C PRO A 60 44.31 -2.95 -6.67
N LEU A 61 44.85 -2.61 -7.84
CA LEU A 61 44.08 -2.04 -8.94
C LEU A 61 43.19 -3.12 -9.58
N ILE A 62 43.68 -4.35 -9.69
CA ILE A 62 42.90 -5.51 -10.14
C ILE A 62 41.79 -5.83 -9.12
N VAL A 63 42.13 -5.90 -7.83
CA VAL A 63 41.15 -6.18 -6.75
C VAL A 63 40.08 -5.09 -6.69
N LEU A 64 40.47 -3.81 -6.78
CA LEU A 64 39.53 -2.69 -6.83
C LEU A 64 38.62 -2.77 -8.06
N SER A 65 39.16 -3.09 -9.23
CA SER A 65 38.38 -3.22 -10.46
C SER A 65 37.38 -4.37 -10.37
N ALA A 66 37.78 -5.52 -9.83
CA ALA A 66 36.90 -6.65 -9.58
C ALA A 66 35.79 -6.30 -8.58
N PHE A 67 36.12 -5.54 -7.55
CA PHE A 67 35.15 -5.09 -6.55
C PHE A 67 34.15 -4.08 -7.13
N ILE A 68 34.62 -3.08 -7.89
CA ILE A 68 33.76 -2.13 -8.62
C ILE A 68 32.85 -2.88 -9.59
N TYR A 69 33.40 -3.83 -10.36
CA TYR A 69 32.62 -4.66 -11.28
C TYR A 69 31.51 -5.43 -10.54
N LEU A 70 31.81 -6.01 -9.38
CA LEU A 70 30.85 -6.74 -8.57
C LEU A 70 29.78 -5.82 -7.98
N VAL A 71 30.16 -4.63 -7.48
CA VAL A 71 29.22 -3.64 -6.95
C VAL A 71 28.30 -3.09 -8.03
N VAL A 72 28.81 -2.78 -9.22
CA VAL A 72 28.02 -2.22 -10.33
C VAL A 72 27.05 -3.26 -10.90
N TYR A 73 27.52 -4.48 -11.18
CA TYR A 73 26.71 -5.51 -11.85
C TYR A 73 25.92 -6.43 -10.92
N HIS A 74 26.27 -6.54 -9.64
CA HIS A 74 25.63 -7.45 -8.67
C HIS A 74 25.15 -6.76 -7.37
N HIS A 75 24.74 -5.49 -7.44
CA HIS A 75 24.23 -4.72 -6.30
C HIS A 75 23.11 -5.42 -5.50
N GLN A 76 22.29 -6.27 -6.13
CA GLN A 76 21.20 -6.99 -5.47
C GLN A 76 21.63 -8.12 -4.52
N LYS A 77 22.87 -8.63 -4.61
CA LYS A 77 23.37 -9.76 -3.78
C LYS A 77 24.34 -9.35 -2.66
N LEU A 78 24.71 -8.07 -2.60
CA LEU A 78 25.67 -7.53 -1.62
C LEU A 78 25.01 -7.03 -0.33
N TYR A 79 23.70 -6.83 -0.34
CA TYR A 79 22.92 -6.49 0.85
C TYR A 79 22.26 -7.76 1.37
N GLY A 80 22.56 -8.14 2.62
CA GLY A 80 21.83 -9.21 3.29
C GLY A 80 20.38 -8.79 3.54
N PRO A 81 19.45 -9.73 3.78
CA PRO A 81 18.04 -9.44 4.10
C PRO A 81 17.85 -8.45 5.27
N SER A 82 18.88 -8.23 6.11
CA SER A 82 18.88 -7.23 7.20
C SER A 82 19.18 -5.79 6.77
N ASP A 83 19.78 -5.56 5.59
CA ASP A 83 20.03 -4.21 5.04
C ASP A 83 18.83 -3.67 4.24
N PHE A 84 17.84 -4.52 3.93
CA PHE A 84 16.52 -4.11 3.41
C PHE A 84 15.61 -3.53 4.50
N ARG A 85 16.17 -2.75 5.45
CA ARG A 85 15.40 -2.00 6.45
C ARG A 85 14.88 -0.66 5.94
N ASP A 86 14.80 -0.49 4.62
CA ASP A 86 13.89 0.50 4.07
C ASP A 86 12.46 -0.04 4.23
N GLU A 87 11.87 0.23 5.40
CA GLU A 87 10.44 0.07 5.65
C GLU A 87 9.60 0.79 4.56
N ASN A 88 10.20 1.76 3.85
CA ASN A 88 9.65 2.48 2.72
C ASN A 88 9.54 1.67 1.41
N ASN A 89 10.33 0.61 1.21
CA ASN A 89 10.30 -0.19 -0.03
C ASN A 89 9.09 -1.12 -0.12
N PHE A 90 8.35 -1.29 0.97
CA PHE A 90 7.08 -2.04 0.96
C PHE A 90 5.90 -1.16 0.57
N PHE A 91 6.10 0.16 0.54
CA PHE A 91 5.06 1.11 0.19
C PHE A 91 5.34 1.70 -1.17
N ARG A 92 4.40 1.52 -2.09
CA ARG A 92 4.45 2.16 -3.40
C ARG A 92 3.13 2.83 -3.71
N GLN A 93 3.15 3.74 -4.65
CA GLN A 93 1.91 4.23 -5.22
C GLN A 93 1.27 3.14 -6.09
N LEU A 94 -0.05 3.04 -6.06
CA LEU A 94 -0.80 2.16 -6.95
C LEU A 94 -0.52 2.53 -8.40
N SER A 95 -0.36 1.53 -9.26
CA SER A 95 -0.26 1.73 -10.70
C SER A 95 -1.59 2.22 -11.28
N THR A 96 -1.57 2.82 -12.46
CA THR A 96 -2.79 3.31 -13.11
C THR A 96 -3.84 2.20 -13.33
N SER A 97 -3.40 0.96 -13.59
CA SER A 97 -4.30 -0.19 -13.72
C SER A 97 -4.95 -0.57 -12.39
N GLU A 98 -4.17 -0.64 -11.31
CA GLU A 98 -4.69 -0.99 -9.98
C GLU A 98 -5.64 0.09 -9.44
N GLN A 99 -5.33 1.37 -9.70
CA GLN A 99 -6.24 2.48 -9.37
C GLN A 99 -7.57 2.37 -10.12
N ARG A 100 -7.54 1.97 -11.39
CA ARG A 100 -8.75 1.79 -12.19
C ARG A 100 -9.59 0.61 -11.68
N GLU A 101 -8.94 -0.50 -11.36
CA GLU A 101 -9.60 -1.69 -10.83
C GLU A 101 -10.29 -1.43 -9.49
N LYS A 102 -9.57 -0.84 -8.52
CA LYS A 102 -10.13 -0.45 -7.22
C LYS A 102 -11.35 0.46 -7.38
N ARG A 103 -11.24 1.46 -8.27
CA ARG A 103 -12.32 2.42 -8.52
C ARG A 103 -13.54 1.77 -9.16
N GLN A 104 -13.34 0.86 -10.11
CA GLN A 104 -14.43 0.09 -10.70
C GLN A 104 -15.12 -0.77 -9.65
N GLU A 105 -14.36 -1.42 -8.77
CA GLU A 105 -14.91 -2.22 -7.68
C GLU A 105 -15.77 -1.36 -6.73
N GLU A 106 -15.33 -0.15 -6.39
CA GLU A 106 -16.07 0.77 -5.51
C GLU A 106 -17.36 1.28 -6.13
N VAL A 107 -17.33 1.67 -7.41
CA VAL A 107 -18.54 2.05 -8.15
C VAL A 107 -19.52 0.87 -8.20
N MET A 108 -19.03 -0.33 -8.54
CA MET A 108 -19.86 -1.53 -8.55
C MET A 108 -20.43 -1.85 -7.16
N ASN A 109 -19.66 -1.67 -6.10
CA ASN A 109 -20.11 -1.88 -4.73
C ASN A 109 -21.21 -0.89 -4.33
N LEU A 110 -21.14 0.37 -4.80
CA LEU A 110 -22.23 1.31 -4.61
C LEU A 110 -23.49 0.85 -5.36
N LEU A 111 -23.36 0.49 -6.63
CA LEU A 111 -24.50 0.08 -7.47
C LEU A 111 -25.20 -1.20 -6.97
N LYS A 112 -24.46 -2.19 -6.44
CA LYS A 112 -25.02 -3.47 -5.98
C LYS A 112 -26.00 -3.35 -4.80
N VAL A 113 -25.96 -2.28 -4.01
CA VAL A 113 -26.84 -2.11 -2.83
C VAL A 113 -28.33 -1.99 -3.23
N GLU A 114 -28.63 -1.72 -4.50
CA GLU A 114 -30.00 -1.58 -5.05
C GLU A 114 -30.81 -2.89 -5.07
N ASN A 115 -30.16 -4.06 -5.01
CA ASN A 115 -30.83 -5.36 -5.12
C ASN A 115 -31.07 -6.09 -3.78
N GLU A 116 -30.44 -5.66 -2.68
CA GLU A 116 -30.63 -6.31 -1.37
C GLU A 116 -31.80 -5.73 -0.56
N GLU A 117 -32.32 -4.55 -0.92
CA GLU A 117 -33.46 -3.93 -0.22
C GLU A 117 -34.83 -4.36 -0.77
N LYS A 118 -34.88 -5.09 -1.90
CA LYS A 118 -36.14 -5.60 -2.49
C LYS A 118 -36.48 -7.06 -2.16
N ASP A 119 -35.60 -7.80 -1.48
CA ASP A 119 -35.80 -9.24 -1.22
C ASP A 119 -36.02 -9.60 0.27
N ALA A 120 -36.29 -8.59 1.12
CA ALA A 120 -36.67 -8.79 2.52
C ALA A 120 -38.17 -8.58 2.78
N GLY A 121 -38.99 -8.68 1.74
CA GLY A 121 -40.43 -8.49 1.79
C GLY A 121 -41.18 -9.60 1.06
N ASP A 122 -41.62 -10.57 1.86
CA ASP A 122 -42.69 -11.53 1.57
C ASP A 122 -42.35 -12.68 0.60
N ASN A 123 -42.37 -13.91 1.14
CA ASN A 123 -42.93 -15.11 0.53
C ASN A 123 -42.80 -16.30 1.50
N ASP A 124 -43.66 -16.29 2.52
CA ASP A 124 -44.21 -17.53 3.06
C ASP A 124 -45.45 -17.88 2.23
N SER A 125 -45.29 -18.76 1.24
CA SER A 125 -46.21 -19.86 0.94
C SER A 125 -45.94 -20.48 -0.45
N MET A 126 -46.02 -21.80 -0.45
CA MET A 126 -45.78 -22.75 -1.53
C MET A 126 -46.71 -22.55 -2.75
N GLN A 127 -46.23 -22.86 -3.97
CA GLN A 127 -46.59 -24.11 -4.69
C GLN A 127 -46.06 -24.15 -6.13
N GLU A 128 -45.57 -25.34 -6.50
CA GLU A 128 -45.31 -25.78 -7.87
C GLU A 128 -46.57 -25.70 -8.76
N VAL A 129 -46.42 -25.21 -10.00
CA VAL A 129 -47.16 -25.77 -11.14
C VAL A 129 -46.26 -25.84 -12.37
N LYS A 130 -46.16 -27.06 -12.92
CA LYS A 130 -45.52 -27.40 -14.20
C LYS A 130 -46.42 -27.03 -15.40
N ALA A 131 -45.73 -26.81 -16.53
CA ALA A 131 -46.08 -27.17 -17.91
C ALA A 131 -46.76 -26.15 -18.84
N ASN A 132 -46.04 -25.94 -19.95
CA ASN A 132 -46.45 -26.07 -21.37
C ASN A 132 -46.44 -24.84 -22.29
N ASN A 133 -45.84 -25.10 -23.45
CA ASN A 133 -45.70 -24.30 -24.66
C ASN A 133 -47.03 -23.92 -25.30
N GLY A 134 -47.05 -22.78 -26.00
CA GLY A 134 -47.93 -22.55 -27.16
C GLY A 134 -48.37 -21.10 -27.38
N ASP A 135 -47.93 -20.56 -28.52
CA ASP A 135 -48.54 -19.54 -29.38
C ASP A 135 -48.09 -18.07 -29.35
N GLU A 136 -47.84 -17.63 -30.59
CA GLU A 136 -47.18 -16.44 -31.10
C GLU A 136 -48.06 -15.18 -31.10
N ASP A 137 -47.36 -14.05 -31.33
CA ASP A 137 -47.83 -12.79 -31.89
C ASP A 137 -48.63 -11.81 -31.02
N LYS A 138 -47.88 -10.86 -30.45
CA LYS A 138 -47.99 -9.42 -30.75
C LYS A 138 -46.77 -8.65 -30.25
N ALA A 139 -45.89 -8.27 -31.17
CA ALA A 139 -44.88 -7.24 -30.94
C ALA A 139 -45.52 -5.86 -30.79
N ASN A 140 -45.08 -5.06 -29.80
CA ASN A 140 -44.76 -3.64 -30.06
C ASN A 140 -43.94 -2.97 -28.92
N ASN A 141 -42.64 -2.80 -29.18
CA ASN A 141 -41.93 -1.52 -29.19
C ASN A 141 -41.68 -0.70 -27.90
N ASN A 142 -41.40 -1.32 -26.74
CA ASN A 142 -40.86 -0.58 -25.58
C ASN A 142 -39.49 -1.09 -25.06
N GLY A 143 -38.97 -2.22 -25.56
CA GLY A 143 -37.76 -2.84 -25.01
C GLY A 143 -36.43 -2.31 -25.58
N GLU A 144 -36.41 -1.90 -26.85
CA GLU A 144 -35.16 -1.48 -27.52
C GLU A 144 -34.78 -0.01 -27.28
N SER A 145 -35.74 0.86 -26.92
CA SER A 145 -35.42 2.27 -26.60
C SER A 145 -34.92 2.47 -25.17
N VAL A 146 -35.34 1.63 -24.22
CA VAL A 146 -34.92 1.74 -22.80
C VAL A 146 -33.49 1.21 -22.62
N LEU A 147 -33.13 0.11 -23.27
CA LEU A 147 -31.79 -0.48 -23.19
C LEU A 147 -30.70 0.40 -23.84
N SER A 148 -31.04 1.15 -24.90
CA SER A 148 -30.14 2.12 -25.52
C SER A 148 -30.01 3.42 -24.73
N PHE A 149 -31.10 3.91 -24.12
CA PHE A 149 -31.05 5.03 -23.16
C PHE A 149 -30.24 4.70 -21.90
N ILE A 150 -30.33 3.46 -21.40
CA ILE A 150 -29.54 2.99 -20.26
C ILE A 150 -28.04 2.93 -20.62
N HIS A 151 -27.68 2.56 -21.85
CA HIS A 151 -26.27 2.47 -22.24
C HIS A 151 -25.58 3.84 -22.28
N ASP A 152 -26.25 4.86 -22.83
CA ASP A 152 -25.69 6.22 -22.94
C ASP A 152 -25.71 6.98 -21.59
N ASN A 153 -26.65 6.68 -20.69
CA ASN A 153 -26.68 7.24 -19.34
C ASN A 153 -25.80 6.47 -18.33
N ALA A 154 -25.53 5.18 -18.54
CA ALA A 154 -24.73 4.39 -17.61
C ALA A 154 -23.30 4.94 -17.49
N GLU A 155 -22.68 5.33 -18.60
CA GLU A 155 -21.35 5.96 -18.61
C GLU A 155 -21.33 7.28 -17.81
N ASN A 156 -22.37 8.10 -17.96
CA ASN A 156 -22.51 9.34 -17.18
C ASN A 156 -22.73 9.06 -15.68
N ILE A 157 -23.54 8.06 -15.33
CA ILE A 157 -23.78 7.67 -13.94
C ILE A 157 -22.49 7.10 -13.33
N ILE A 158 -21.81 6.18 -14.01
CA ILE A 158 -20.55 5.57 -13.56
C ILE A 158 -19.47 6.62 -13.36
N SER A 159 -19.30 7.53 -14.32
CA SER A 159 -18.31 8.61 -14.21
C SER A 159 -18.65 9.57 -13.06
N ASN A 160 -19.92 9.90 -12.85
CA ASN A 160 -20.34 10.75 -11.74
C ASN A 160 -20.13 10.07 -10.38
N LEU A 161 -20.49 8.80 -10.22
CA LEU A 161 -20.22 8.04 -8.99
C LEU A 161 -18.72 7.92 -8.74
N SER A 162 -17.94 7.70 -9.80
CA SER A 162 -16.49 7.64 -9.75
C SER A 162 -15.89 8.97 -9.26
N ASN A 163 -16.38 10.09 -9.79
CA ASN A 163 -15.96 11.43 -9.37
C ASN A 163 -16.41 11.73 -7.93
N LEU A 164 -17.61 11.30 -7.54
CA LEU A 164 -18.12 11.45 -6.18
C LEU A 164 -17.24 10.71 -5.18
N GLY A 165 -16.84 9.46 -5.50
CA GLY A 165 -15.89 8.69 -4.70
C GLY A 165 -14.56 9.43 -4.53
N LEU A 166 -13.99 9.93 -5.63
CA LEU A 166 -12.72 10.67 -5.59
C LEU A 166 -12.80 11.97 -4.76
N LEU A 167 -13.87 12.74 -4.92
CA LEU A 167 -14.10 13.96 -4.13
C LEU A 167 -14.27 13.64 -2.65
N THR A 168 -14.97 12.54 -2.35
CA THR A 168 -15.16 12.05 -0.98
C THR A 168 -13.82 11.69 -0.36
N GLU A 169 -13.02 10.89 -1.05
CA GLU A 169 -11.68 10.50 -0.61
C GLU A 169 -10.82 11.72 -0.32
N GLU A 170 -10.67 12.62 -1.29
CA GLU A 170 -9.79 13.78 -1.14
C GLU A 170 -10.25 14.71 0.00
N SER A 171 -11.57 14.86 0.20
CA SER A 171 -12.11 15.69 1.27
C SER A 171 -11.84 15.09 2.65
N VAL A 172 -12.08 13.79 2.82
CA VAL A 172 -11.79 13.07 4.07
C VAL A 172 -10.29 13.04 4.34
N LEU A 173 -9.45 12.78 3.34
CA LEU A 173 -8.00 12.73 3.52
C LEU A 173 -7.45 14.10 3.94
N ARG A 174 -7.92 15.20 3.33
CA ARG A 174 -7.53 16.57 3.75
C ARG A 174 -7.96 16.89 5.17
N LEU A 175 -9.18 16.50 5.55
CA LEU A 175 -9.66 16.67 6.92
C LEU A 175 -8.76 15.92 7.90
N LEU A 176 -8.42 14.66 7.60
CA LEU A 176 -7.52 13.85 8.41
C LEU A 176 -6.10 14.40 8.46
N GLU A 177 -5.56 14.92 7.35
CA GLU A 177 -4.26 15.60 7.33
C GLU A 177 -4.22 16.77 8.31
N SER A 178 -5.26 17.63 8.26
CA SER A 178 -5.39 18.79 9.14
C SER A 178 -5.53 18.39 10.61
N GLU A 179 -6.42 17.45 10.92
CA GLU A 179 -6.68 17.04 12.30
C GLU A 179 -5.50 16.29 12.94
N LEU A 180 -4.85 15.42 12.17
CA LEU A 180 -3.72 14.63 12.66
C LEU A 180 -2.41 15.40 12.60
N GLY A 181 -2.34 16.52 11.86
CA GLY A 181 -1.10 17.26 11.61
C GLY A 181 -0.06 16.40 10.92
N VAL A 182 -0.47 15.67 9.87
CA VAL A 182 0.39 14.78 9.08
C VAL A 182 0.19 15.04 7.59
N THR A 183 1.19 14.66 6.79
CA THR A 183 1.04 14.57 5.34
C THR A 183 0.61 13.16 4.96
N VAL A 184 -0.52 13.03 4.29
CA VAL A 184 -1.06 11.77 3.77
C VAL A 184 -0.58 11.58 2.33
N ARG A 185 -0.09 10.39 2.02
CA ARG A 185 0.17 9.94 0.65
C ARG A 185 -1.05 9.19 0.15
N ARG A 186 -1.57 9.56 -1.02
CA ARG A 186 -2.78 8.96 -1.60
C ARG A 186 -2.46 7.69 -2.39
N GLN A 187 -3.45 6.81 -2.51
CA GLN A 187 -3.44 5.65 -3.41
C GLN A 187 -2.17 4.81 -3.21
N MET A 188 -1.97 4.35 -1.98
CA MET A 188 -0.78 3.64 -1.57
C MET A 188 -1.05 2.14 -1.53
N ALA A 189 -0.07 1.34 -1.93
CA ALA A 189 -0.05 -0.11 -1.79
C ALA A 189 1.04 -0.52 -0.79
N LEU A 190 0.73 -1.56 -0.02
CA LEU A 190 1.63 -2.28 0.85
C LEU A 190 1.89 -3.66 0.24
N ASP A 191 3.11 -3.88 -0.23
CA ASP A 191 3.56 -5.15 -0.80
C ASP A 191 4.04 -6.08 0.34
N LEU A 192 3.25 -7.11 0.63
CA LEU A 192 3.54 -8.13 1.66
C LEU A 192 4.27 -9.37 1.09
N GLY A 193 4.77 -9.26 -0.14
CA GLY A 193 5.48 -10.34 -0.86
C GLY A 193 4.53 -11.31 -1.57
N SER A 194 3.57 -11.90 -0.86
CA SER A 194 2.56 -12.80 -1.46
C SER A 194 1.28 -12.08 -1.87
N GLN A 195 1.01 -10.90 -1.30
CA GLN A 195 -0.20 -10.13 -1.53
C GLN A 195 0.13 -8.64 -1.49
N THR A 196 -0.64 -7.86 -2.25
CA THR A 196 -0.61 -6.40 -2.25
C THR A 196 -1.87 -5.90 -1.58
N ILE A 197 -1.73 -5.00 -0.60
CA ILE A 197 -2.86 -4.40 0.09
C ILE A 197 -2.88 -2.91 -0.22
N SER A 198 -3.99 -2.42 -0.77
CA SER A 198 -4.16 -1.01 -1.11
C SER A 198 -4.83 -0.23 0.02
N PHE A 199 -4.51 1.07 0.10
CA PHE A 199 -5.10 2.05 1.00
C PHE A 199 -5.36 3.35 0.22
N ASP A 200 -6.46 4.03 0.54
CA ASP A 200 -6.78 5.33 -0.04
C ASP A 200 -5.79 6.41 0.42
N GLY A 201 -5.38 6.33 1.69
CA GLY A 201 -4.39 7.22 2.28
C GLY A 201 -3.40 6.49 3.18
N MET A 202 -2.17 7.01 3.24
CA MET A 202 -1.17 6.54 4.18
C MET A 202 -0.33 7.69 4.73
N ALA A 203 -0.15 7.76 6.04
CA ALA A 203 0.70 8.75 6.69
C ALA A 203 1.72 8.10 7.63
N PHE A 204 2.79 8.83 7.90
CA PHE A 204 3.87 8.40 8.80
C PHE A 204 4.01 9.42 9.93
N LYS A 205 3.82 8.99 11.18
CA LYS A 205 3.94 9.86 12.36
C LYS A 205 4.54 9.10 13.53
N ASN A 206 5.59 9.65 14.16
CA ASN A 206 6.19 9.10 15.38
C ASN A 206 6.54 7.60 15.29
N ASN A 207 7.14 7.17 14.18
CA ASN A 207 7.49 5.76 13.92
C ASN A 207 6.26 4.81 13.87
N LYS A 208 5.05 5.36 13.73
CA LYS A 208 3.82 4.65 13.40
C LYS A 208 3.40 4.95 11.96
N ILE A 209 2.86 3.93 11.31
CA ILE A 209 2.25 4.00 9.99
C ILE A 209 0.75 4.09 10.19
N ILE A 210 0.11 5.05 9.54
CA ILE A 210 -1.33 5.27 9.61
C ILE A 210 -1.88 4.89 8.24
N GLY A 211 -2.56 3.74 8.15
CA GLY A 211 -3.29 3.33 6.95
C GLY A 211 -4.73 3.85 7.02
N ILE A 212 -5.19 4.52 5.97
CA ILE A 212 -6.52 5.13 5.89
C ILE A 212 -7.27 4.45 4.76
N GLU A 213 -8.43 3.89 5.07
CA GLU A 213 -9.35 3.33 4.10
C GLU A 213 -10.71 4.03 4.24
N ILE A 214 -11.25 4.47 3.11
CA ILE A 214 -12.46 5.25 3.00
C ILE A 214 -13.50 4.42 2.29
N LYS A 215 -14.72 4.38 2.83
CA LYS A 215 -15.84 3.69 2.19
C LYS A 215 -17.03 4.60 2.12
N LEU A 216 -17.46 4.88 0.88
CA LEU A 216 -18.69 5.61 0.59
C LEU A 216 -19.87 4.63 0.58
N PHE A 217 -20.98 5.05 1.17
CA PHE A 217 -22.23 4.32 1.22
C PHE A 217 -23.37 5.20 0.71
N LYS A 218 -24.30 4.58 -0.01
CA LYS A 218 -25.53 5.25 -0.44
C LYS A 218 -26.49 5.46 0.73
N SER A 219 -26.70 4.41 1.53
CA SER A 219 -27.59 4.43 2.68
C SER A 219 -26.84 4.65 3.99
N GLY A 220 -27.56 5.11 5.01
CA GLY A 220 -27.04 5.24 6.37
C GLY A 220 -26.90 3.89 7.10
N ARG A 221 -27.21 2.76 6.46
CA ARG A 221 -27.10 1.42 7.03
C ARG A 221 -25.93 0.70 6.39
N ILE A 222 -24.90 0.41 7.18
CA ILE A 222 -23.76 -0.40 6.72
C ILE A 222 -24.09 -1.89 6.90
N ASN A 223 -23.97 -2.68 5.83
CA ASN A 223 -24.12 -4.14 5.89
C ASN A 223 -22.93 -4.78 6.64
N MET A 224 -23.20 -5.79 7.48
CA MET A 224 -22.17 -6.52 8.24
C MET A 224 -21.15 -7.23 7.34
N SER A 225 -21.51 -7.57 6.10
CA SER A 225 -20.56 -8.11 5.11
C SER A 225 -19.40 -7.13 4.85
N LYS A 226 -19.66 -5.82 4.81
CA LYS A 226 -18.62 -4.79 4.65
C LYS A 226 -17.72 -4.65 5.88
N VAL A 227 -18.24 -4.94 7.06
CA VAL A 227 -17.45 -5.03 8.30
C VAL A 227 -16.51 -6.24 8.27
N LEU A 228 -16.94 -7.35 7.66
CA LEU A 228 -16.08 -8.52 7.46
C LEU A 228 -14.94 -8.22 6.49
N ASP A 229 -15.19 -7.49 5.40
CA ASP A 229 -14.15 -7.10 4.44
C ASP A 229 -13.03 -6.30 5.11
N ILE A 230 -13.40 -5.35 5.97
CA ILE A 230 -12.46 -4.54 6.77
C ILE A 230 -11.66 -5.41 7.75
N SER A 231 -12.34 -6.37 8.40
CA SER A 231 -11.68 -7.28 9.32
C SER A 231 -10.65 -8.16 8.60
N ASN A 232 -11.01 -8.68 7.43
CA ASN A 232 -10.14 -9.48 6.57
C ASN A 232 -8.93 -8.69 6.08
N LEU A 233 -9.10 -7.39 5.74
CA LEU A 233 -8.00 -6.50 5.36
C LEU A 233 -6.94 -6.42 6.47
N VAL A 234 -7.39 -6.17 7.71
CA VAL A 234 -6.49 -6.09 8.87
C VAL A 234 -5.85 -7.44 9.13
N GLU A 235 -6.61 -8.55 9.12
CA GLU A 235 -6.08 -9.90 9.33
C GLU A 235 -4.98 -10.28 8.32
N LYS A 236 -5.13 -9.94 7.04
CA LYS A 236 -4.08 -10.18 6.04
C LYS A 236 -2.76 -9.48 6.39
N ILE A 237 -2.84 -8.27 6.94
CA ILE A 237 -1.66 -7.53 7.40
C ILE A 237 -1.08 -8.18 8.65
N LEU A 238 -1.93 -8.62 9.59
CA LEU A 238 -1.52 -9.32 10.81
C LEU A 238 -0.78 -10.64 10.52
N GLN A 239 -1.23 -11.40 9.53
CA GLN A 239 -0.62 -12.67 9.15
C GLN A 239 0.78 -12.53 8.55
N SER A 240 1.16 -11.34 8.08
CA SER A 240 2.47 -11.08 7.47
C SER A 240 3.65 -11.10 8.47
N LYS A 241 3.41 -11.32 9.77
CA LYS A 241 4.43 -11.35 10.86
C LYS A 241 5.32 -10.10 10.96
N ARG A 242 4.88 -8.96 10.41
CA ARG A 242 5.57 -7.67 10.61
C ARG A 242 5.20 -7.04 11.95
N ASP A 243 5.95 -6.03 12.38
CA ASP A 243 5.72 -5.28 13.63
C ASP A 243 4.41 -4.45 13.54
N ILE A 244 3.28 -5.14 13.68
CA ILE A 244 1.91 -4.60 13.63
C ILE A 244 1.69 -3.50 14.67
N LYS A 245 2.44 -3.52 15.77
CA LYS A 245 2.37 -2.49 16.82
C LYS A 245 2.70 -1.08 16.31
N LYS A 246 3.31 -0.96 15.13
CA LYS A 246 3.55 0.31 14.45
C LYS A 246 2.38 0.76 13.57
N PHE A 247 1.39 -0.08 13.27
CA PHE A 247 0.27 0.29 12.40
C PHE A 247 -0.94 0.78 13.20
N LYS A 248 -1.45 1.94 12.78
CA LYS A 248 -2.77 2.45 13.12
C LYS A 248 -3.64 2.41 11.86
N PHE A 249 -4.84 1.86 11.97
CA PHE A 249 -5.82 1.86 10.89
C PHE A 249 -6.90 2.88 11.17
N ILE A 250 -7.23 3.71 10.18
CA ILE A 250 -8.36 4.63 10.22
C ILE A 250 -9.35 4.18 9.15
N PHE A 251 -10.54 3.75 9.58
CA PHE A 251 -11.65 3.44 8.68
C PHE A 251 -12.63 4.60 8.69
N ALA A 252 -12.73 5.31 7.58
CA ALA A 252 -13.65 6.42 7.40
C ALA A 252 -14.87 5.97 6.58
N PHE A 253 -16.01 5.84 7.26
CA PHE A 253 -17.28 5.54 6.66
C PHE A 253 -17.96 6.86 6.29
N VAL A 254 -18.25 7.05 5.00
CA VAL A 254 -18.97 8.22 4.50
C VAL A 254 -20.30 7.79 3.93
N SER A 255 -21.39 8.49 4.26
CA SER A 255 -22.70 8.18 3.68
C SER A 255 -23.42 9.42 3.18
N VAL A 256 -24.19 9.23 2.12
CA VAL A 256 -25.12 10.24 1.60
C VAL A 256 -26.27 10.49 2.58
N LYS A 257 -26.75 9.44 3.26
CA LYS A 257 -27.82 9.52 4.27
C LYS A 257 -27.24 9.40 5.69
N PRO A 258 -27.86 10.03 6.70
CA PRO A 258 -27.41 9.90 8.09
C PRO A 258 -27.32 8.45 8.55
N PHE A 259 -26.19 8.06 9.16
CA PHE A 259 -26.02 6.68 9.60
C PHE A 259 -26.97 6.31 10.75
N ILE A 260 -27.60 5.15 10.63
CA ILE A 260 -28.60 4.62 11.58
C ILE A 260 -27.95 3.61 12.54
N ASN A 261 -26.93 2.88 12.09
CA ASN A 261 -26.34 1.76 12.84
C ASN A 261 -24.88 1.99 13.31
N LYS A 262 -24.45 3.25 13.51
CA LYS A 262 -23.07 3.62 13.91
C LYS A 262 -22.53 2.77 15.08
N ALA A 263 -23.25 2.75 16.21
CA ALA A 263 -22.80 2.07 17.42
C ALA A 263 -22.66 0.55 17.25
N GLN A 264 -23.54 -0.07 16.44
CA GLN A 264 -23.46 -1.50 16.17
C GLN A 264 -22.22 -1.84 15.34
N ILE A 265 -21.90 -1.01 14.35
CA ILE A 265 -20.74 -1.17 13.47
C ILE A 265 -19.44 -0.94 14.23
N GLU A 266 -19.37 0.12 15.03
CA GLU A 266 -18.21 0.38 15.89
C GLU A 266 -17.96 -0.78 16.84
N LYS A 267 -19.01 -1.30 17.49
CA LYS A 267 -18.89 -2.44 18.38
C LYS A 267 -18.38 -3.68 17.64
N ALA A 268 -18.97 -4.01 16.49
CA ALA A 268 -18.57 -5.18 15.70
C ALA A 268 -17.11 -5.14 15.24
N ILE A 269 -16.61 -3.98 14.82
CA ILE A 269 -15.20 -3.80 14.42
C ILE A 269 -14.29 -3.86 15.63
N ASN A 270 -14.65 -3.17 16.73
CA ASN A 270 -13.84 -3.16 17.95
C ASN A 270 -13.71 -4.57 18.57
N ASP A 271 -14.82 -5.31 18.66
CA ASP A 271 -14.85 -6.66 19.24
C ASP A 271 -13.94 -7.63 18.45
N LYS A 272 -13.80 -7.44 17.13
CA LYS A 272 -12.94 -8.28 16.28
C LYS A 272 -11.49 -7.84 16.25
N LEU A 273 -11.21 -6.54 16.13
CA LEU A 273 -9.90 -6.05 15.71
C LEU A 273 -9.10 -5.36 16.80
N LYS A 274 -9.74 -4.82 17.84
CA LYS A 274 -9.07 -3.97 18.84
C LYS A 274 -8.03 -4.73 19.67
N THR A 275 -8.18 -6.04 19.77
CA THR A 275 -7.23 -6.94 20.45
C THR A 275 -5.94 -7.13 19.65
N TYR A 276 -5.97 -6.87 18.34
CA TYR A 276 -4.88 -7.19 17.40
C TYR A 276 -4.27 -5.97 16.70
N ALA A 277 -5.01 -4.86 16.59
CA ALA A 277 -4.58 -3.65 15.90
C ALA A 277 -5.11 -2.36 16.55
N ASP A 278 -4.37 -1.26 16.39
CA ASP A 278 -4.80 0.10 16.76
C ASP A 278 -5.77 0.61 15.68
N VAL A 279 -7.07 0.51 15.92
CA VAL A 279 -8.12 0.85 14.94
C VAL A 279 -8.92 2.06 15.43
N ASP A 280 -9.11 3.02 14.54
CA ASP A 280 -9.87 4.26 14.72
C ASP A 280 -10.96 4.31 13.65
N ILE A 281 -12.21 4.48 14.06
CA ILE A 281 -13.39 4.39 13.20
C ILE A 281 -14.05 5.76 13.17
N ARG A 282 -14.37 6.25 11.97
CA ARG A 282 -14.95 7.58 11.78
C ARG A 282 -16.14 7.52 10.86
N PHE A 283 -17.16 8.32 11.16
CA PHE A 283 -18.38 8.43 10.37
C PHE A 283 -18.56 9.88 9.95
N TYR A 284 -18.72 10.10 8.65
CA TYR A 284 -18.99 11.41 8.08
C TYR A 284 -20.27 11.34 7.24
N ASN A 285 -21.14 12.34 7.36
CA ASN A 285 -22.14 12.53 6.32
C ASN A 285 -21.50 13.33 5.19
N LEU A 286 -21.94 13.08 3.96
CA LEU A 286 -21.38 13.72 2.79
C LEU A 286 -21.53 15.26 2.84
N GLU A 287 -22.64 15.73 3.41
CA GLU A 287 -22.91 17.15 3.65
C GLU A 287 -21.89 17.79 4.62
N ASP A 288 -21.43 17.05 5.63
CA ASP A 288 -20.44 17.53 6.61
C ASP A 288 -19.08 17.80 5.95
N LEU A 289 -18.83 17.17 4.79
CA LEU A 289 -17.62 17.34 3.98
C LEU A 289 -17.76 18.48 2.95
N GLY A 290 -18.90 19.19 2.93
CA GLY A 290 -19.20 20.24 1.95
C GLY A 290 -19.49 19.71 0.54
N ILE A 291 -19.81 18.43 0.40
CA ILE A 291 -20.13 17.78 -0.87
C ILE A 291 -21.65 17.64 -0.98
N PHE A 292 -22.23 18.27 -2.00
CA PHE A 292 -23.65 18.20 -2.30
C PHE A 292 -23.88 17.36 -3.56
N VAL A 293 -24.77 16.37 -3.46
CA VAL A 293 -25.13 15.48 -4.56
C VAL A 293 -26.36 16.04 -5.27
N ASN A 294 -26.38 16.03 -6.60
CA ASN A 294 -27.55 16.46 -7.35
C ASN A 294 -28.68 15.42 -7.24
N ASN A 295 -29.94 15.85 -7.43
CA ASN A 295 -31.10 14.96 -7.34
C ASN A 295 -31.01 13.76 -8.30
N ASN A 296 -30.43 13.93 -9.49
CA ASN A 296 -30.28 12.83 -10.46
C ASN A 296 -29.31 11.74 -9.99
N LEU A 297 -28.25 12.08 -9.25
CA LEU A 297 -27.41 11.07 -8.62
C LEU A 297 -28.15 10.46 -7.44
N VAL A 298 -28.83 11.25 -6.60
CA VAL A 298 -29.62 10.69 -5.49
C VAL A 298 -30.62 9.66 -6.00
N GLU A 299 -31.32 9.93 -7.11
CA GLU A 299 -32.21 8.98 -7.78
C GLU A 299 -31.48 7.76 -8.39
N ALA A 300 -30.22 7.89 -8.81
CA ALA A 300 -29.39 6.74 -9.21
C ALA A 300 -28.75 6.01 -8.01
N LEU A 301 -28.84 6.59 -6.81
CA LEU A 301 -28.38 6.01 -5.56
C LEU A 301 -29.55 5.39 -4.75
N ASP A 302 -30.81 5.67 -5.09
CA ASP A 302 -32.03 5.10 -4.51
C ASP A 302 -32.65 4.02 -5.41
#